data_AF-A0A2H0NKD3-F1
#
_entry.id   AF-A0A2H0NKD3-F1
#
_cell.length_a   1.000
_cell.length_b   1.000
_cell.length_c   1.000
_cell.angle_alpha   90.00
_cell.angle_beta   90.00
_cell.angle_gamma   90.00
#
_symmetry.space_group_name_H-M   'P 1'
#
loop_
_entity.id
_entity.type
_entity.pdbx_description
1 polymer ?
#
loop_
_entity_poly.entity_id
_entity_poly.type
_entity_poly.pdbx_seq_one_letter_code
_entity_poly.pdbx_strand_id
1 'polypeptide(L)'
;MTSQSIQFTHPVPTPPQRWSVAAVEELFKLPFADLLFQAQQVHRAHFDPNQVQLSTLLSIKTGGCSEDCGYCPQSAFHNAGVENRKMLEVDEVV
;
A
#
# COMPACT_ATOMS: atom_id res chain seq x y z
N MET A 1 33.36 -19.06 -32.83
CA MET A 1 31.98 -18.57 -32.57
C MET A 1 32.11 -17.27 -31.80
N THR A 2 31.88 -16.14 -32.47
CA THR A 2 32.00 -14.80 -31.91
C THR A 2 30.75 -14.49 -31.09
N SER A 3 30.91 -14.39 -29.77
CA SER A 3 29.84 -13.94 -28.88
C SER A 3 29.74 -12.43 -28.97
N GLN A 4 28.62 -11.90 -29.45
CA GLN A 4 28.28 -10.49 -29.33
C GLN A 4 27.21 -10.32 -28.26
N SER A 5 27.49 -9.44 -27.31
CA SER A 5 26.56 -9.05 -26.26
C SER A 5 25.52 -8.08 -26.86
N ILE A 6 24.26 -8.45 -26.80
CA ILE A 6 23.15 -7.55 -27.11
C ILE A 6 23.02 -6.55 -25.96
N GLN A 7 23.16 -5.25 -26.26
CA GLN A 7 22.91 -4.18 -25.30
C GLN A 7 21.45 -3.75 -25.39
N PHE A 8 20.71 -3.99 -24.31
CA PHE A 8 19.35 -3.47 -24.14
C PHE A 8 19.41 -2.05 -23.59
N THR A 9 19.11 -1.06 -24.43
CA THR A 9 18.88 0.32 -24.00
C THR A 9 17.39 0.51 -23.74
N HIS A 10 16.99 0.42 -22.47
CA HIS A 10 15.67 0.87 -22.06
C HIS A 10 15.73 2.38 -21.80
N PRO A 11 14.98 3.22 -22.55
CA PRO A 11 14.86 4.62 -22.21
C PRO A 11 14.18 4.73 -20.85
N VAL A 12 14.91 5.26 -19.86
CA VAL A 12 14.33 5.56 -18.55
C VAL A 12 13.46 6.81 -18.72
N PRO A 13 12.13 6.73 -18.48
CA PRO A 13 11.28 7.90 -18.51
C PRO A 13 11.80 8.94 -17.50
N THR A 14 11.78 10.21 -17.86
CA THR A 14 12.10 11.27 -16.91
C THR A 14 11.19 11.14 -15.69
N PRO A 15 11.74 10.97 -14.49
CA PRO A 15 10.92 10.75 -13.32
C PRO A 15 10.03 11.98 -13.10
N PRO A 16 8.74 11.79 -12.79
CA PRO A 16 7.87 12.90 -12.45
C PRO A 16 8.46 13.69 -11.29
N GLN A 17 8.16 14.99 -11.25
CA GLN A 17 8.57 15.85 -10.14
C GLN A 17 8.10 15.24 -8.81
N ARG A 18 9.05 14.94 -7.92
CA ARG A 18 8.76 14.40 -6.60
C ARG A 18 8.30 15.51 -5.67
N TRP A 19 7.37 15.18 -4.78
CA TRP A 19 6.98 16.06 -3.68
C TRP A 19 8.13 16.20 -2.68
N SER A 20 8.39 17.43 -2.22
CA SER A 20 9.24 17.66 -1.06
C SER A 20 8.45 17.44 0.22
N VAL A 21 9.13 17.13 1.33
CA VAL A 21 8.50 17.01 2.66
C VAL A 21 7.77 18.32 3.01
N ALA A 22 8.40 19.47 2.80
CA ALA A 22 7.80 20.77 3.06
C ALA A 22 6.50 20.99 2.27
N ALA A 23 6.44 20.59 0.99
CA ALA A 23 5.22 20.73 0.20
C ALA A 23 4.08 19.87 0.76
N VAL A 24 4.39 18.66 1.24
CA VAL A 24 3.39 17.79 1.90
C VAL A 24 2.94 18.39 3.23
N GLU A 25 3.86 18.91 4.04
CA GLU A 25 3.52 19.57 5.32
C GLU A 25 2.55 20.74 5.14
N GLU A 26 2.67 21.51 4.06
CA GLU A 26 1.71 22.59 3.78
C GLU A 26 0.28 22.07 3.56
N LEU A 27 0.10 20.87 2.99
CA LEU A 27 -1.23 20.25 2.87
C LEU A 27 -1.82 19.91 4.25
N PHE A 28 -1.00 19.40 5.17
CA PHE A 28 -1.42 19.09 6.54
C PHE A 28 -1.77 20.34 7.35
N LYS A 29 -1.25 21.52 6.97
CA LYS A 29 -1.53 22.81 7.61
C LYS A 29 -2.77 23.53 7.05
N LEU A 30 -3.34 23.05 5.94
CA LEU A 30 -4.54 23.66 5.37
C LEU A 30 -5.74 23.55 6.33
N PRO A 31 -6.67 24.53 6.29
CA PRO A 31 -7.97 24.37 6.91
C PRO A 31 -8.63 23.09 6.41
N PHE A 32 -9.13 22.26 7.32
CA PHE A 32 -9.64 20.91 7.01
C PHE A 32 -10.69 20.90 5.88
N ALA A 33 -11.60 21.88 5.87
CA ALA A 33 -12.63 21.98 4.85
C ALA A 33 -12.06 22.29 3.45
N ASP A 34 -11.01 23.14 3.38
CA ASP A 34 -10.34 23.47 2.12
C ASP A 34 -9.56 22.26 1.59
N LEU A 35 -8.87 21.53 2.46
CA LEU A 35 -8.19 20.28 2.10
C LEU A 35 -9.17 19.24 1.56
N LEU A 36 -10.31 19.04 2.22
CA LEU A 36 -11.35 18.12 1.73
C LEU A 36 -11.90 18.55 0.37
N PHE A 37 -12.15 19.84 0.17
CA PHE A 37 -12.64 20.34 -1.12
C PHE A 37 -11.62 20.12 -2.24
N GLN A 38 -10.33 20.38 -2.00
CA GLN A 38 -9.25 20.07 -2.94
C GLN A 38 -9.17 18.57 -3.24
N ALA A 39 -9.26 17.72 -2.20
CA ALA A 39 -9.23 16.27 -2.36
C ALA A 39 -10.38 15.77 -3.26
N GLN A 40 -11.59 16.30 -3.09
CA GLN A 40 -12.74 15.93 -3.93
C GLN A 40 -12.56 16.38 -5.39
N GLN A 41 -11.98 17.57 -5.63
CA GLN A 41 -11.68 18.05 -6.98
C GLN A 41 -10.70 17.11 -7.68
N VAL A 42 -9.60 16.74 -7.01
CA VAL A 42 -8.61 15.80 -7.56
C VAL A 42 -9.23 14.43 -7.81
N HIS A 43 -10.03 13.90 -6.88
CA HIS A 43 -10.67 12.60 -7.04
C HIS A 43 -11.62 12.58 -8.26
N ARG A 44 -12.49 13.58 -8.40
CA ARG A 44 -13.44 13.71 -9.53
C ARG A 44 -12.76 13.88 -10.89
N ALA A 45 -11.55 14.45 -10.91
CA ALA A 45 -10.80 14.63 -12.15
C ALA A 45 -10.17 13.33 -12.68
N HIS A 46 -9.96 12.32 -11.82
CA HIS A 46 -9.20 11.12 -12.17
C HIS A 46 -9.97 9.80 -11.99
N PHE A 47 -11.10 9.82 -11.27
CA PHE A 47 -11.92 8.65 -10.97
C PHE A 47 -13.40 8.94 -11.22
N ASP A 48 -14.20 7.89 -11.45
CA ASP A 48 -15.65 8.00 -11.33
C ASP A 48 -15.99 8.26 -9.86
N PRO A 49 -16.55 9.44 -9.51
CA PRO A 49 -16.70 9.85 -8.13
C PRO A 49 -17.74 9.04 -7.35
N ASN A 50 -18.53 8.20 -8.03
CA ASN A 50 -19.53 7.35 -7.39
C ASN A 50 -19.21 5.86 -7.55
N GLN A 51 -18.03 5.52 -8.08
CA GLN A 51 -17.55 4.14 -8.16
C GLN A 51 -16.58 3.85 -7.01
N VAL A 52 -16.71 2.66 -6.43
CA VAL A 52 -15.80 2.17 -5.38
C VAL A 52 -15.25 0.81 -5.81
N GLN A 53 -13.95 0.62 -5.59
CA GLN A 53 -13.28 -0.65 -5.81
C GLN A 53 -13.51 -1.57 -4.61
N LEU A 54 -14.00 -2.79 -4.86
CA LEU A 54 -14.25 -3.79 -3.83
C LEU A 54 -13.14 -4.85 -3.82
N SER A 55 -12.56 -5.10 -2.64
CA SER A 55 -11.61 -6.18 -2.38
C SER A 55 -12.10 -7.03 -1.20
N THR A 56 -11.88 -8.34 -1.28
CA THR A 56 -11.93 -9.23 -0.11
C THR A 56 -10.55 -9.83 0.11
N LEU A 57 -10.20 -10.09 1.37
CA LEU A 57 -8.92 -10.67 1.75
C LEU A 57 -9.12 -11.70 2.86
N LEU A 58 -8.26 -12.71 2.87
CA LEU A 58 -8.21 -13.76 3.87
C LEU A 58 -6.78 -13.90 4.39
N SER A 59 -6.64 -14.11 5.70
CA SER A 59 -5.33 -14.34 6.32
C SER A 59 -4.92 -15.81 6.16
N ILE A 60 -4.10 -16.09 5.14
CA ILE A 60 -3.57 -17.43 4.84
C ILE A 60 -2.83 -18.08 6.02
N LYS A 61 -2.26 -17.27 6.93
CA LYS A 61 -1.68 -17.73 8.20
C LYS A 61 -1.87 -16.62 9.23
N THR A 62 -2.45 -16.94 10.38
CA THR A 62 -2.83 -15.95 11.41
C THR A 62 -2.07 -16.16 12.72
N GLY A 63 -1.61 -15.06 13.33
CA GLY A 63 -0.98 -15.03 14.65
C GLY A 63 0.49 -15.45 14.62
N GLY A 64 1.19 -15.35 15.77
CA GLY A 64 2.58 -15.80 15.92
C GLY A 64 3.57 -15.18 14.92
N CYS A 65 3.43 -13.89 14.63
CA CYS A 65 4.35 -13.15 13.76
C CYS A 65 5.66 -12.83 14.49
N SER A 66 6.79 -12.96 13.81
CA SER A 66 8.14 -12.70 14.35
C SER A 66 8.50 -11.22 14.41
N GLU A 67 7.66 -10.34 13.87
CA GLU A 67 7.88 -8.89 13.88
C GLU A 67 7.21 -8.23 15.09
N ASP A 68 7.86 -7.21 15.65
CA ASP A 68 7.40 -6.47 16.83
C ASP A 68 6.70 -5.15 16.45
N CYS A 69 5.65 -5.26 15.63
CA CYS A 69 4.86 -4.10 15.25
C CYS A 69 3.89 -3.72 16.38
N GLY A 70 4.10 -2.56 17.02
CA GLY A 70 3.33 -2.10 18.18
C GLY A 70 1.81 -1.92 17.97
N TYR A 71 1.32 -1.98 16.73
CA TYR A 71 -0.10 -1.92 16.39
C TYR A 71 -0.68 -3.27 15.92
N CYS A 72 0.16 -4.27 15.65
CA CYS A 72 -0.27 -5.50 15.01
C CYS A 72 -0.72 -6.53 16.06
N PRO A 73 -1.98 -6.99 16.05
CA PRO A 73 -2.47 -7.96 17.02
C PRO A 73 -1.91 -9.38 16.79
N GLN A 74 -1.18 -9.60 15.70
CA GLN A 74 -0.57 -10.89 15.36
C GLN A 74 0.89 -11.01 15.83
N SER A 75 1.50 -9.93 16.33
CA SER A 75 2.85 -9.94 16.89
C SER A 75 2.95 -10.97 18.03
N ALA A 76 3.97 -11.83 18.00
CA ALA A 76 4.23 -12.78 19.08
C ALA A 76 4.73 -12.10 20.37
N PHE A 77 5.11 -10.82 20.30
CA PHE A 77 5.59 -10.04 21.44
C PHE A 77 4.46 -9.40 22.25
N HIS A 78 3.22 -9.47 21.77
CA HIS A 78 2.06 -8.82 22.40
C HIS A 78 0.92 -9.83 22.61
N ASN A 79 0.26 -9.79 23.77
CA ASN A 79 -0.89 -10.65 24.05
C ASN A 79 -2.21 -9.94 23.68
N ALA A 80 -2.63 -10.08 22.42
CA ALA A 80 -3.84 -9.48 21.88
C ALA A 80 -5.02 -10.47 21.72
N GLY A 81 -4.93 -11.66 22.31
CA GLY A 81 -5.99 -12.68 22.23
C GLY A 81 -6.16 -13.33 20.84
N VAL A 82 -5.19 -13.17 19.94
CA VAL A 82 -5.19 -13.82 18.62
C VAL A 82 -4.62 -15.24 18.73
N GLU A 83 -5.42 -16.22 18.33
CA GLU A 83 -4.99 -17.61 18.24
C GLU A 83 -3.91 -17.79 17.16
N ASN A 84 -2.83 -18.47 17.48
CA ASN A 84 -1.79 -18.83 16.52
C ASN A 84 -2.24 -20.05 15.70
N ARG A 85 -2.61 -19.81 14.44
CA ARG A 85 -3.10 -20.83 13.53
C ARG A 85 -2.03 -21.23 12.53
N LYS A 86 -2.09 -22.48 12.09
CA LYS A 86 -1.27 -22.95 10.97
C LYS A 86 -1.69 -22.25 9.68
N MET A 87 -0.83 -22.32 8.68
CA MET A 87 -1.16 -21.89 7.33
C MET A 87 -2.33 -22.75 6.81
N LEU A 88 -3.27 -22.13 6.10
CA LEU A 88 -4.38 -22.83 5.46
C LEU A 88 -3.86 -23.69 4.31
N GLU A 89 -4.56 -24.79 4.03
CA GLU A 89 -4.29 -25.60 2.85
C GLU A 89 -4.80 -24.88 1.58
N VAL A 90 -4.23 -25.22 0.42
CA VAL A 90 -4.59 -24.55 -0.86
C VAL A 90 -6.08 -24.61 -1.14
N ASP A 91 -6.73 -25.75 -0.86
CA ASP A 91 -8.16 -25.95 -1.08
C ASP A 91 -9.05 -25.05 -0.20
N GLU A 92 -8.52 -24.45 0.86
CA GLU A 92 -9.24 -23.50 1.72
C GLU A 92 -9.14 -22.04 1.23
N VAL A 93 -8.34 -21.75 0.19
CA VAL A 93 -8.04 -20.38 -0.29
C VAL A 93 -8.78 -20.00 -1.57
N VAL A 94 -9.24 -20.99 -2.36
CA VAL A 94 -9.78 -20.81 -3.72
C VAL A 94 -11.28 -20.49 -3.72
#